data_AF-A0A0K3AU43-F1
#
_entry.id   AF-A0A0K3AU43-F1
#
_cell.length_a   1.000
_cell.length_b   1.000
_cell.length_c   1.000
_cell.angle_alpha   90.00
_cell.angle_beta   90.00
_cell.angle_gamma   90.00
#
_symmetry.space_group_name_H-M   'P 1'
#
loop_
_entity.id
_entity.type
_entity.pdbx_description
1 polymer ?
#
loop_
_entity_poly.entity_id
_entity_poly.type
_entity_poly.pdbx_seq_one_letter_code
_entity_poly.pdbx_strand_id
1 'polypeptide(L)'
;MDVTREPGSPTVAVAPETSLQDLYPLLIATSSSNAPPSATPTDDVTDPEVQVVSRESIDNRSTFNRIIDVCLCRPVKSQMGPKAYTDKTLILKLAQIPYDHENGTHWLLLSDYFNNVSRSLMTSSEYSHVTNPSRVGAHWVTVGFQSATPHTDFRGCGVLGLLQMHTFTQRVPANLLRAIVLLATTEPNDFPLAVVSINITSILLTQLKKGALDNFGNEIEGLYPFFSALHASAMCRFCSIYKSQKCTLANTQTIFSEITRQLEKSPLSLIMLLNPTNDELINTLL
;
A
#
# COMPACT_ATOMS: atom_id res chain seq x y z
N MET A 1 -43.60 3.21 -43.23
CA MET A 1 -43.83 3.87 -41.94
C MET A 1 -42.56 4.60 -41.59
N ASP A 2 -42.73 5.89 -41.40
CA ASP A 2 -41.74 6.93 -41.26
C ASP A 2 -41.38 7.08 -39.78
N VAL A 3 -40.08 7.09 -39.43
CA VAL A 3 -39.58 7.73 -38.20
C VAL A 3 -38.18 8.27 -38.49
N THR A 4 -38.19 9.54 -38.85
CA THR A 4 -37.11 10.53 -38.80
C THR A 4 -36.17 10.37 -37.60
N ARG A 5 -34.85 10.28 -37.86
CA ARG A 5 -33.80 10.51 -36.86
C ARG A 5 -33.41 11.98 -36.90
N GLU A 6 -33.60 12.71 -35.80
CA GLU A 6 -32.92 13.99 -35.56
C GLU A 6 -31.53 13.77 -34.94
N PRO A 7 -30.53 14.63 -35.25
CA PRO A 7 -29.20 14.59 -34.65
C PRO A 7 -29.13 15.47 -33.39
N GLY A 8 -28.95 14.86 -32.23
CA GLY A 8 -28.77 15.53 -30.94
C GLY A 8 -27.30 15.68 -30.54
N SER A 9 -26.85 16.94 -30.51
CA SER A 9 -25.86 17.61 -29.63
C SER A 9 -24.41 17.10 -29.49
N PRO A 10 -23.39 18.00 -29.55
CA PRO A 10 -21.99 17.65 -29.37
C PRO A 10 -21.69 17.34 -27.90
N THR A 11 -21.11 16.17 -27.65
CA THR A 11 -20.59 15.77 -26.34
C THR A 11 -19.50 16.76 -25.91
N VAL A 12 -19.69 17.38 -24.75
CA VAL A 12 -18.71 18.26 -24.10
C VAL A 12 -17.39 17.50 -23.94
N ALA A 13 -16.31 18.13 -24.37
CA ALA A 13 -14.96 17.59 -24.32
C ALA A 13 -14.64 17.05 -22.91
N VAL A 14 -14.40 15.74 -22.83
CA VAL A 14 -13.78 15.10 -21.68
C VAL A 14 -12.41 15.75 -21.51
N ALA A 15 -12.15 16.31 -20.33
CA ALA A 15 -10.84 16.87 -19.99
C ALA A 15 -9.75 15.83 -20.30
N PRO A 16 -8.60 16.22 -20.88
CA PRO A 16 -7.59 15.25 -21.28
C PRO A 16 -7.14 14.45 -20.06
N GLU A 17 -7.22 13.13 -20.16
CA GLU A 17 -6.79 12.22 -19.11
C GLU A 17 -5.32 12.48 -18.78
N THR A 18 -5.04 12.75 -17.51
CA THR A 18 -3.66 12.84 -17.02
C THR A 18 -3.02 11.48 -17.18
N SER A 19 -1.98 11.38 -18.00
CA SER A 19 -1.40 10.08 -18.34
C SER A 19 -0.66 9.48 -17.15
N LEU A 20 -0.57 8.16 -17.11
CA LEU A 20 0.18 7.41 -16.07
C LEU A 20 1.66 7.83 -15.99
N GLN A 21 2.23 8.35 -17.07
CA GLN A 21 3.59 8.91 -17.12
C GLN A 21 3.72 10.23 -16.35
N ASP A 22 2.63 11.00 -16.22
CA ASP A 22 2.60 12.25 -15.48
C ASP A 22 2.43 12.03 -13.95
N LEU A 23 1.84 10.90 -13.56
CA LEU A 23 1.63 10.53 -12.15
C LEU A 23 2.85 9.85 -11.51
N TYR A 24 3.71 9.23 -12.32
CA TYR A 24 4.84 8.41 -11.86
C TYR A 24 5.92 9.20 -11.07
N PRO A 25 6.33 10.43 -11.46
CA PRO A 25 7.34 11.18 -10.72
C PRO A 25 6.87 11.70 -9.35
N LEU A 26 5.57 11.99 -9.21
CA LEU A 26 4.98 12.46 -7.94
C LEU A 26 4.93 11.36 -6.87
N LEU A 27 5.04 10.09 -7.29
CA LEU A 27 5.05 8.92 -6.40
C LEU A 27 6.46 8.50 -5.97
N ILE A 28 7.51 9.03 -6.61
CA ILE A 28 8.92 8.63 -6.39
C ILE A 28 9.77 9.77 -5.81
N ALA A 29 9.37 11.04 -5.97
CA ALA A 29 10.23 12.20 -5.70
C ALA A 29 10.50 12.57 -4.22
N THR A 30 10.05 11.82 -3.20
CA THR A 30 10.27 12.20 -1.78
C THR A 30 11.50 11.58 -1.14
N SER A 31 12.32 10.82 -1.87
CA SER A 31 13.60 10.32 -1.36
C SER A 31 14.80 10.96 -2.08
N SER A 32 15.25 12.12 -1.61
CA SER A 32 16.68 12.43 -1.44
C SER A 32 16.97 13.81 -0.82
N SER A 33 17.72 13.74 0.29
CA SER A 33 18.73 14.70 0.80
C SER A 33 18.32 16.14 1.13
N ASN A 34 18.43 16.49 2.41
CA ASN A 34 19.32 17.58 2.82
C ASN A 34 19.88 17.31 4.23
N ALA A 35 21.18 16.98 4.28
CA ALA A 35 21.98 17.12 5.49
C ALA A 35 22.19 18.61 5.79
N PRO A 36 22.14 19.07 7.06
CA PRO A 36 22.53 20.44 7.39
C PRO A 36 24.05 20.58 7.42
N PRO A 37 24.61 21.72 6.97
CA PRO A 37 26.04 21.98 7.10
C PRO A 37 26.40 22.27 8.56
N SER A 38 27.55 21.74 8.95
CA SER A 38 28.29 22.05 10.18
C SER A 38 28.71 23.52 10.22
N ALA A 39 28.52 24.18 11.36
CA ALA A 39 29.18 25.44 11.69
C ALA A 39 29.72 25.39 13.13
N THR A 40 31.03 25.58 13.27
CA THR A 40 31.77 25.82 14.52
C THR A 40 31.97 27.33 14.75
N PRO A 41 32.34 27.75 15.98
CA PRO A 41 31.93 29.03 16.58
C PRO A 41 33.01 30.12 16.53
N THR A 42 32.60 31.39 16.64
CA THR A 42 33.44 32.50 17.13
C THR A 42 32.59 33.62 17.73
N ASP A 43 32.79 33.82 19.04
CA ASP A 43 32.93 35.04 19.87
C ASP A 43 32.09 36.32 19.72
N ASP A 44 31.71 36.78 20.93
CA ASP A 44 31.64 38.14 21.47
C ASP A 44 30.35 38.99 21.43
N VAL A 45 29.77 39.08 22.64
CA VAL A 45 29.43 40.31 23.41
C VAL A 45 28.07 41.00 23.23
N THR A 46 27.54 41.33 24.43
CA THR A 46 26.50 42.30 24.83
C THR A 46 25.02 41.89 24.78
N ASP A 47 24.53 41.55 25.98
CA ASP A 47 23.14 41.68 26.42
C ASP A 47 22.56 43.08 26.14
N PRO A 48 21.27 43.15 25.79
CA PRO A 48 20.38 44.04 26.50
C PRO A 48 19.11 43.34 26.99
N GLU A 49 18.70 43.72 28.21
CA GLU A 49 17.49 43.31 28.92
C GLU A 49 16.26 43.11 28.01
N VAL A 50 15.80 41.86 27.90
CA VAL A 50 14.49 41.54 27.33
C VAL A 50 13.50 41.33 28.48
N GLN A 51 12.59 42.28 28.65
CA GLN A 51 11.41 42.14 29.49
C GLN A 51 10.63 40.88 29.09
N VAL A 52 10.53 39.92 30.00
CA VAL A 52 9.71 38.72 29.85
C VAL A 52 8.24 39.12 29.98
N VAL A 53 7.63 39.54 28.87
CA VAL A 53 6.17 39.57 28.74
C VAL A 53 5.74 38.13 28.51
N SER A 54 5.16 37.52 29.54
CA SER A 54 4.45 36.25 29.43
C SER A 54 3.36 36.37 28.37
N ARG A 55 3.60 35.83 27.17
CA ARG A 55 2.54 35.62 26.19
C ARG A 55 1.59 34.56 26.76
N GLU A 56 0.51 35.01 27.38
CA GLU A 56 -0.64 34.16 27.62
C GLU A 56 -1.10 33.62 26.26
N SER A 57 -0.83 32.34 26.00
CA SER A 57 -1.38 31.68 24.82
C SER A 57 -2.89 31.61 25.01
N ILE A 58 -3.63 32.43 24.28
CA ILE A 58 -5.09 32.38 24.29
C ILE A 58 -5.50 31.02 23.72
N ASP A 59 -5.89 30.13 24.61
CA ASP A 59 -6.36 28.80 24.29
C ASP A 59 -7.74 28.89 23.60
N ASN A 60 -7.75 28.91 22.27
CA ASN A 60 -8.95 29.00 21.43
C ASN A 60 -9.75 27.68 21.31
N ARG A 61 -9.47 26.66 22.13
CA ARG A 61 -10.22 25.40 22.10
C ARG A 61 -11.66 25.61 22.58
N SER A 62 -12.61 24.96 21.91
CA SER A 62 -14.02 24.98 22.32
C SER A 62 -14.21 24.44 23.74
N THR A 63 -15.23 24.92 24.45
CA THR A 63 -15.62 24.41 25.77
C THR A 63 -15.82 22.89 25.76
N PHE A 64 -16.31 22.35 24.65
CA PHE A 64 -16.46 20.91 24.45
C PHE A 64 -15.11 20.18 24.51
N ASN A 65 -14.09 20.68 23.81
CA ASN A 65 -12.75 20.08 23.82
C ASN A 65 -12.11 20.16 25.21
N ARG A 66 -12.32 21.27 25.94
CA ARG A 66 -11.84 21.41 27.33
C ARG A 66 -12.48 20.38 28.28
N ILE A 67 -13.78 20.13 28.14
CA ILE A 67 -14.49 19.13 28.94
C ILE A 67 -13.98 17.71 28.62
N ILE A 68 -13.74 17.41 27.35
CA ILE A 68 -13.19 16.11 26.93
C ILE A 68 -11.80 15.87 27.54
N ASP A 69 -10.93 16.88 27.52
CA ASP A 69 -9.57 16.77 28.06
C ASP A 69 -9.55 16.60 29.59
N VAL A 70 -10.42 17.34 30.29
CA VAL A 70 -10.52 17.32 31.76
C VAL A 70 -11.21 16.06 32.28
N CYS A 71 -12.27 15.59 31.62
CA CYS A 71 -13.11 14.53 32.14
C CYS A 71 -12.73 13.12 31.68
N LEU A 72 -11.96 12.97 30.59
CA LEU A 72 -11.67 11.64 30.02
C LEU A 72 -10.21 11.19 30.20
N CYS A 73 -9.35 11.97 30.87
CA CYS A 73 -7.91 11.70 30.99
C CYS A 73 -7.32 11.14 29.68
N ARG A 74 -7.80 11.64 28.53
CA ARG A 74 -7.46 11.04 27.25
C ARG A 74 -6.01 11.44 27.00
N PRO A 75 -5.06 10.50 26.90
CA PRO A 75 -3.75 10.86 26.39
C PRO A 75 -3.99 11.58 25.07
N VAL A 76 -3.37 12.74 24.87
CA VAL A 76 -3.45 13.46 23.61
C VAL A 76 -2.93 12.51 22.55
N LYS A 77 -3.83 11.75 21.91
CA LYS A 77 -3.48 10.97 20.73
C LYS A 77 -2.98 12.03 19.77
N SER A 78 -1.72 11.89 19.35
CA SER A 78 -1.15 12.60 18.22
C SER A 78 -2.26 12.73 17.18
N GLN A 79 -2.75 13.96 16.98
CA GLN A 79 -3.86 14.18 16.08
C GLN A 79 -3.30 13.97 14.68
N MET A 80 -3.86 13.00 13.96
CA MET A 80 -3.49 12.77 12.57
C MET A 80 -3.65 14.06 11.78
N GLY A 81 -2.65 14.42 10.98
CA GLY A 81 -2.77 15.52 10.03
C GLY A 81 -3.97 15.31 9.09
N PRO A 82 -4.61 16.38 8.57
CA PRO A 82 -5.85 16.27 7.78
C PRO A 82 -5.75 15.30 6.58
N LYS A 83 -4.61 15.31 5.88
CA LYS A 83 -4.36 14.40 4.75
C LYS A 83 -4.26 12.94 5.21
N ALA A 84 -3.49 12.66 6.26
CA ALA A 84 -3.35 11.32 6.81
C ALA A 84 -4.70 10.76 7.31
N TYR A 85 -5.53 11.61 7.94
CA TYR A 85 -6.87 11.24 8.38
C TYR A 85 -7.81 10.91 7.21
N THR A 86 -7.74 11.72 6.14
CA THR A 86 -8.50 11.49 4.90
C THR A 86 -8.09 10.16 4.26
N ASP A 87 -6.79 9.90 4.16
CA ASP A 87 -6.25 8.65 3.62
C ASP A 87 -6.67 7.44 4.46
N LYS A 88 -6.60 7.53 5.80
CA LYS A 88 -7.10 6.47 6.69
C LYS A 88 -8.57 6.17 6.42
N THR A 89 -9.39 7.21 6.28
CA THR A 89 -10.82 7.08 5.97
C THR A 89 -11.03 6.44 4.60
N LEU A 90 -10.25 6.85 3.59
CA LEU A 90 -10.28 6.27 2.25
C LEU A 90 -9.94 4.78 2.28
N ILE A 91 -8.85 4.38 2.94
CA ILE A 91 -8.43 2.98 3.06
C ILE A 91 -9.55 2.14 3.69
N LEU A 92 -10.14 2.62 4.79
CA LEU A 92 -11.23 1.93 5.48
C LEU A 92 -12.51 1.83 4.64
N LYS A 93 -12.80 2.82 3.78
CA LYS A 93 -13.94 2.80 2.85
C LYS A 93 -13.69 1.84 1.69
N LEU A 94 -12.51 1.88 1.06
CA LEU A 94 -12.12 0.96 -0.02
C LEU A 94 -12.21 -0.50 0.44
N ALA A 95 -11.89 -0.78 1.70
CA ALA A 95 -12.01 -2.11 2.29
C ALA A 95 -13.45 -2.62 2.42
N GLN A 96 -14.44 -1.73 2.40
CA GLN A 96 -15.87 -2.04 2.52
C GLN A 96 -16.56 -2.15 1.16
N ILE A 97 -15.95 -1.64 0.09
CA ILE A 97 -16.49 -1.76 -1.27
C ILE A 97 -16.24 -3.18 -1.74
N PRO A 98 -17.27 -4.00 -2.03
CA PRO A 98 -17.07 -5.34 -2.56
C PRO A 98 -16.39 -5.28 -3.93
N TYR A 99 -15.55 -6.29 -4.21
CA TYR A 99 -15.13 -6.50 -5.59
C TYR A 99 -16.35 -6.83 -6.46
N ASP A 100 -16.39 -6.21 -7.64
CA ASP A 100 -17.42 -6.43 -8.65
C ASP A 100 -16.74 -6.73 -9.97
N HIS A 101 -17.02 -7.89 -10.54
CA HIS A 101 -16.44 -8.32 -11.81
C HIS A 101 -17.02 -7.56 -13.00
N GLU A 102 -18.23 -7.02 -12.90
CA GLU A 102 -18.85 -6.22 -13.96
C GLU A 102 -18.33 -4.77 -13.96
N ASN A 103 -17.71 -4.34 -12.87
CA ASN A 103 -17.05 -3.04 -12.80
C ASN A 103 -15.76 -3.03 -13.65
N GLY A 104 -15.72 -2.15 -14.65
CA GLY A 104 -14.59 -2.03 -15.58
C GLY A 104 -13.25 -1.69 -14.90
N THR A 105 -13.25 -0.80 -13.90
CA THR A 105 -12.02 -0.42 -13.17
C THR A 105 -11.49 -1.56 -12.32
N HIS A 106 -12.37 -2.29 -11.62
CA HIS A 106 -11.96 -3.46 -10.85
C HIS A 106 -11.41 -4.55 -11.78
N TRP A 107 -12.05 -4.76 -12.92
CA TRP A 107 -11.58 -5.69 -13.92
C TRP A 107 -10.20 -5.31 -14.47
N LEU A 108 -9.98 -4.04 -14.83
CA LEU A 108 -8.69 -3.57 -15.33
C LEU A 108 -7.55 -3.83 -14.33
N LEU A 109 -7.75 -3.52 -13.05
CA LEU A 109 -6.76 -3.78 -12.00
C LEU A 109 -6.46 -5.27 -11.85
N LEU A 110 -7.50 -6.12 -11.91
CA LEU A 110 -7.35 -7.57 -11.76
C LEU A 110 -6.64 -8.19 -12.97
N SER A 111 -7.02 -7.78 -14.18
CA SER A 111 -6.36 -8.22 -15.42
C SER A 111 -4.92 -7.76 -15.48
N ASP A 112 -4.61 -6.54 -15.02
CA ASP A 112 -3.23 -6.08 -15.00
C ASP A 112 -2.40 -6.84 -13.98
N TYR A 113 -2.94 -7.13 -12.79
CA TYR A 113 -2.28 -8.05 -11.84
C TYR A 113 -1.96 -9.40 -12.48
N PHE A 114 -2.94 -10.02 -13.14
CA PHE A 114 -2.73 -11.29 -13.86
C PHE A 114 -1.60 -11.19 -14.87
N ASN A 115 -1.59 -10.13 -15.67
CA ASN A 115 -0.57 -9.92 -16.69
C ASN A 115 0.82 -9.70 -16.06
N ASN A 116 0.93 -8.93 -14.99
CA ASN A 116 2.20 -8.67 -14.30
C ASN A 116 2.81 -9.95 -13.71
N VAL A 117 1.98 -10.80 -13.09
CA VAL A 117 2.40 -12.10 -12.56
C VAL A 117 2.77 -13.06 -13.70
N SER A 118 1.95 -13.15 -14.73
CA SER A 118 2.18 -14.07 -15.87
C SER A 118 3.47 -13.72 -16.63
N ARG A 119 3.72 -12.43 -16.89
CA ARG A 119 4.97 -11.93 -17.50
C ARG A 119 6.20 -12.34 -16.70
N SER A 120 6.08 -12.41 -15.38
CA SER A 120 7.20 -12.78 -14.52
C SER A 120 7.67 -14.22 -14.74
N LEU A 121 6.78 -15.11 -15.20
CA LEU A 121 7.07 -16.53 -15.49
C LEU A 121 7.48 -16.79 -16.94
N MET A 122 7.17 -15.89 -17.87
CA MET A 122 7.36 -16.09 -19.31
C MET A 122 8.70 -15.56 -19.83
N THR A 123 9.13 -16.07 -20.98
CA THR A 123 10.18 -15.44 -21.81
C THR A 123 9.57 -14.36 -22.72
N SER A 124 10.39 -13.41 -23.18
CA SER A 124 9.94 -12.30 -24.04
C SER A 124 9.24 -12.76 -25.34
N SER A 125 9.55 -13.95 -25.85
CA SER A 125 8.95 -14.53 -27.05
C SER A 125 7.58 -15.19 -26.81
N GLU A 126 7.29 -15.64 -25.59
CA GLU A 126 6.00 -16.27 -25.23
C GLU A 126 4.92 -15.23 -24.94
N TYR A 127 5.32 -13.98 -24.66
CA TYR A 127 4.44 -12.92 -24.22
C TYR A 127 3.59 -12.26 -25.33
N SER A 128 3.93 -12.43 -26.61
CA SER A 128 3.23 -11.76 -27.73
C SER A 128 1.73 -12.12 -27.84
N HIS A 129 1.25 -13.08 -27.04
CA HIS A 129 -0.13 -13.56 -27.01
C HIS A 129 -0.88 -13.35 -25.69
N VAL A 130 -0.30 -12.68 -24.67
CA VAL A 130 -1.02 -12.43 -23.41
C VAL A 130 -2.12 -11.40 -23.66
N THR A 131 -3.31 -11.95 -23.87
CA THR A 131 -4.56 -11.25 -24.10
C THR A 131 -5.37 -11.21 -22.82
N ASN A 132 -6.29 -10.26 -22.75
CA ASN A 132 -7.21 -10.04 -21.63
C ASN A 132 -7.73 -11.39 -21.09
N PRO A 133 -7.43 -11.76 -19.83
CA PRO A 133 -7.82 -13.07 -19.30
C PRO A 133 -9.33 -13.24 -19.36
N SER A 134 -9.82 -14.48 -19.49
CA SER A 134 -11.25 -14.74 -19.29
C SER A 134 -11.65 -14.37 -17.85
N ARG A 135 -12.84 -13.82 -17.65
CA ARG A 135 -13.34 -13.50 -16.29
C ARG A 135 -13.42 -14.72 -15.38
N VAL A 136 -13.54 -15.91 -15.96
CA VAL A 136 -13.62 -17.20 -15.25
C VAL A 136 -12.64 -18.18 -15.89
N GLY A 137 -11.88 -18.89 -15.06
CA GLY A 137 -11.01 -19.99 -15.51
C GLY A 137 -9.89 -20.35 -14.54
N ALA A 138 -9.27 -21.51 -14.75
CA ALA A 138 -8.21 -22.04 -13.89
C ALA A 138 -6.95 -21.16 -13.82
N HIS A 139 -6.75 -20.26 -14.77
CA HIS A 139 -5.66 -19.28 -14.78
C HIS A 139 -5.68 -18.33 -13.57
N TRP A 140 -6.81 -18.17 -12.89
CA TRP A 140 -6.86 -17.44 -11.62
C TRP A 140 -6.16 -18.22 -10.49
N VAL A 141 -6.28 -19.55 -10.48
CA VAL A 141 -5.58 -20.41 -9.53
C VAL A 141 -4.07 -20.34 -9.77
N THR A 142 -3.63 -20.27 -11.03
CA THR A 142 -2.19 -20.19 -11.37
C THR A 142 -1.52 -18.90 -10.90
N VAL A 143 -2.27 -17.80 -10.76
CA VAL A 143 -1.77 -16.55 -10.16
C VAL A 143 -2.07 -16.44 -8.66
N GLY A 144 -2.56 -17.51 -8.05
CA GLY A 144 -2.65 -17.66 -6.60
C GLY A 144 -3.99 -17.29 -5.97
N PHE A 145 -5.11 -17.30 -6.73
CA PHE A 145 -6.46 -17.27 -6.16
C PHE A 145 -6.94 -18.67 -5.74
N GLN A 146 -7.95 -18.74 -4.86
CA GLN A 146 -8.47 -20.04 -4.36
C GLN A 146 -9.31 -20.81 -5.39
N SER A 147 -9.85 -20.12 -6.40
CA SER A 147 -10.76 -20.73 -7.36
C SER A 147 -10.63 -20.09 -8.74
N ALA A 148 -11.37 -20.64 -9.71
CA ALA A 148 -11.49 -20.07 -11.05
C ALA A 148 -12.21 -18.71 -11.10
N THR A 149 -12.67 -18.19 -9.95
CA THR A 149 -13.34 -16.88 -9.82
C THR A 149 -12.80 -16.12 -8.61
N PRO A 150 -12.11 -14.98 -8.78
CA PRO A 150 -11.51 -14.21 -7.68
C PRO A 150 -12.48 -13.56 -6.68
N HIS A 151 -13.79 -13.54 -6.98
CA HIS A 151 -14.78 -12.76 -6.23
C HIS A 151 -14.82 -13.08 -4.73
N THR A 152 -14.64 -14.35 -4.36
CA THR A 152 -14.73 -14.81 -2.98
C THR A 152 -13.55 -14.40 -2.12
N ASP A 153 -12.39 -14.19 -2.73
CA ASP A 153 -11.14 -13.90 -2.04
C ASP A 153 -11.15 -12.50 -1.42
N PHE A 154 -11.86 -11.54 -2.03
CA PHE A 154 -11.88 -10.15 -1.58
C PHE A 154 -12.86 -9.83 -0.44
N ARG A 155 -13.64 -10.79 0.08
CA ARG A 155 -14.73 -10.51 1.06
C ARG A 155 -14.29 -9.72 2.31
N GLY A 156 -13.07 -9.93 2.79
CA GLY A 156 -12.56 -9.27 4.00
C GLY A 156 -11.84 -7.94 3.76
N CYS A 157 -11.44 -7.65 2.51
CA CYS A 157 -10.62 -6.50 2.17
C CYS A 157 -11.18 -5.66 1.02
N GLY A 158 -12.29 -6.05 0.42
CA GLY A 158 -12.95 -5.34 -0.68
C GLY A 158 -12.00 -5.01 -1.83
N VAL A 159 -12.27 -3.88 -2.46
CA VAL A 159 -11.44 -3.30 -3.53
C VAL A 159 -10.06 -2.87 -3.01
N LEU A 160 -9.90 -2.61 -1.71
CA LEU A 160 -8.57 -2.36 -1.15
C LEU A 160 -7.64 -3.57 -1.35
N GLY A 161 -8.12 -4.79 -1.13
CA GLY A 161 -7.32 -6.01 -1.37
C GLY A 161 -6.80 -6.09 -2.80
N LEU A 162 -7.68 -5.78 -3.77
CA LEU A 162 -7.32 -5.70 -5.19
C LEU A 162 -6.27 -4.60 -5.46
N LEU A 163 -6.49 -3.39 -4.93
CA LEU A 163 -5.58 -2.26 -5.12
C LEU A 163 -4.18 -2.55 -4.55
N GLN A 164 -4.09 -3.10 -3.35
CA GLN A 164 -2.83 -3.40 -2.70
C GLN A 164 -2.07 -4.51 -3.43
N MET A 165 -2.78 -5.56 -3.82
CA MET A 165 -2.22 -6.67 -4.60
C MET A 165 -1.71 -6.22 -5.98
N HIS A 166 -2.47 -5.38 -6.69
CA HIS A 166 -2.03 -4.78 -7.95
C HIS A 166 -0.82 -3.86 -7.74
N THR A 167 -0.92 -2.93 -6.78
CA THR A 167 0.13 -1.97 -6.45
C THR A 167 1.45 -2.65 -6.06
N PHE A 168 1.40 -3.78 -5.36
CA PHE A 168 2.58 -4.60 -5.06
C PHE A 168 3.37 -4.98 -6.32
N THR A 169 2.68 -5.42 -7.38
CA THR A 169 3.33 -5.80 -8.64
C THR A 169 4.00 -4.63 -9.37
N GLN A 170 3.57 -3.40 -9.07
CA GLN A 170 4.11 -2.17 -9.64
C GLN A 170 5.26 -1.58 -8.82
N ARG A 171 5.28 -1.84 -7.50
CA ARG A 171 6.26 -1.25 -6.58
C ARG A 171 7.53 -2.06 -6.41
N VAL A 172 7.46 -3.36 -6.66
CA VAL A 172 8.59 -4.26 -6.49
C VAL A 172 9.43 -4.31 -7.77
N PRO A 173 10.77 -4.26 -7.69
CA PRO A 173 11.63 -4.44 -8.85
C PRO A 173 11.30 -5.73 -9.62
N ALA A 174 11.33 -5.68 -10.95
CA ALA A 174 10.86 -6.77 -11.81
C ALA A 174 11.58 -8.12 -11.56
N ASN A 175 12.88 -8.09 -11.28
CA ASN A 175 13.66 -9.27 -10.90
C ASN A 175 13.19 -9.88 -9.56
N LEU A 176 12.88 -9.02 -8.57
CA LEU A 176 12.37 -9.45 -7.27
C LEU A 176 10.94 -10.00 -7.39
N LEU A 177 10.08 -9.36 -8.20
CA LEU A 177 8.75 -9.89 -8.51
C LEU A 177 8.86 -11.27 -9.17
N ARG A 178 9.76 -11.45 -10.14
CA ARG A 178 10.03 -12.75 -10.77
C ARG A 178 10.45 -13.82 -9.76
N ALA A 179 11.37 -13.50 -8.86
CA ALA A 179 11.79 -14.44 -7.82
C ALA A 179 10.64 -14.83 -6.88
N ILE A 180 9.81 -13.86 -6.48
CA ILE A 180 8.63 -14.10 -5.64
C ILE A 180 7.60 -14.97 -6.35
N VAL A 181 7.30 -14.67 -7.63
CA VAL A 181 6.34 -15.44 -8.41
C VAL A 181 6.85 -16.87 -8.62
N LEU A 182 8.13 -17.04 -8.96
CA LEU A 182 8.73 -18.37 -9.09
C LEU A 182 8.65 -19.16 -7.78
N LEU A 183 8.98 -18.53 -6.64
CA LEU A 183 8.85 -19.15 -5.32
C LEU A 183 7.40 -19.59 -5.04
N ALA A 184 6.42 -18.73 -5.37
CA ALA A 184 5.01 -19.02 -5.12
C ALA A 184 4.43 -20.12 -6.01
N THR A 185 5.04 -20.41 -7.17
CA THR A 185 4.54 -21.43 -8.12
C THR A 185 5.39 -22.69 -8.19
N THR A 186 6.49 -22.78 -7.43
CA THR A 186 7.39 -23.95 -7.47
C THR A 186 6.93 -25.02 -6.48
N GLU A 187 6.43 -26.13 -7.03
CA GLU A 187 6.11 -27.34 -6.27
C GLU A 187 7.36 -27.94 -5.58
N PRO A 188 7.22 -28.64 -4.45
CA PRO A 188 5.97 -28.98 -3.76
C PRO A 188 5.54 -27.95 -2.70
N ASN A 189 6.24 -26.81 -2.62
CA ASN A 189 6.07 -25.82 -1.57
C ASN A 189 5.46 -24.52 -2.09
N ASP A 190 4.73 -24.60 -3.21
CA ASP A 190 3.99 -23.48 -3.79
C ASP A 190 2.97 -22.92 -2.78
N PHE A 191 2.55 -21.67 -3.03
CA PHE A 191 1.54 -21.02 -2.20
C PHE A 191 0.70 -20.02 -3.00
N PRO A 192 -0.56 -19.78 -2.60
CA PRO A 192 -1.46 -18.91 -3.34
C PRO A 192 -1.08 -17.43 -3.14
N LEU A 193 -0.25 -16.89 -4.04
CA LEU A 193 0.31 -15.53 -3.96
C LEU A 193 -0.77 -14.44 -3.77
N ALA A 194 -1.86 -14.48 -4.54
CA ALA A 194 -2.95 -13.51 -4.41
C ALA A 194 -3.63 -13.59 -3.02
N VAL A 195 -3.89 -14.80 -2.52
CA VAL A 195 -4.46 -15.03 -1.19
C VAL A 195 -3.53 -14.54 -0.08
N VAL A 196 -2.23 -14.78 -0.21
CA VAL A 196 -1.23 -14.25 0.74
C VAL A 196 -1.25 -12.72 0.77
N SER A 197 -1.31 -12.10 -0.41
CA SER A 197 -1.40 -10.65 -0.57
C SER A 197 -2.64 -10.05 0.10
N ILE A 198 -3.81 -10.66 -0.11
CA ILE A 198 -5.07 -10.24 0.49
C ILE A 198 -5.04 -10.43 2.02
N ASN A 199 -4.47 -11.53 2.53
CA ASN A 199 -4.31 -11.73 3.96
C ASN A 199 -3.40 -10.67 4.60
N ILE A 200 -2.31 -10.30 3.94
CA ILE A 200 -1.45 -9.19 4.40
C ILE A 200 -2.22 -7.87 4.41
N THR A 201 -3.06 -7.59 3.40
CA THR A 201 -3.97 -6.43 3.45
C THR A 201 -4.89 -6.46 4.68
N SER A 202 -5.43 -7.63 5.03
CA SER A 202 -6.28 -7.82 6.22
C SER A 202 -5.54 -7.54 7.53
N ILE A 203 -4.29 -8.01 7.64
CA ILE A 203 -3.42 -7.73 8.79
C ILE A 203 -3.19 -6.22 8.92
N LEU A 204 -2.82 -5.54 7.82
CA LEU A 204 -2.59 -4.10 7.84
C LEU A 204 -3.85 -3.29 8.15
N LEU A 205 -5.01 -3.72 7.64
CA LEU A 205 -6.30 -3.13 8.01
C LEU A 205 -6.58 -3.26 9.51
N THR A 206 -6.26 -4.40 10.10
CA THR A 206 -6.41 -4.62 11.55
C THR A 206 -5.54 -3.64 12.33
N GLN A 207 -4.28 -3.45 11.92
CA GLN A 207 -3.37 -2.50 12.54
C GLN A 207 -3.81 -1.04 12.37
N LEU A 208 -4.31 -0.68 11.18
CA LEU A 208 -4.89 0.64 10.90
C LEU A 208 -6.10 0.94 11.80
N LYS A 209 -7.00 -0.04 11.98
CA LYS A 209 -8.18 0.08 12.85
C LYS A 209 -7.80 0.23 14.33
N LYS A 210 -6.75 -0.46 14.78
CA LYS A 210 -6.18 -0.29 16.14
C LYS A 210 -5.51 1.07 16.35
N GLY A 211 -5.28 1.84 15.29
CA GLY A 211 -4.56 3.12 15.34
C GLY A 211 -3.05 2.98 15.38
N ALA A 212 -2.50 1.80 15.12
CA ALA A 212 -1.06 1.55 15.12
C ALA A 212 -0.32 2.33 14.03
N LEU A 213 -1.05 2.79 13.00
CA LEU A 213 -0.48 3.50 11.86
C LEU A 213 -0.71 5.02 11.89
N ASP A 214 -1.33 5.56 12.95
CA ASP A 214 -1.83 6.94 12.99
C ASP A 214 -0.70 8.00 12.91
N ASN A 215 0.52 7.63 13.30
CA ASN A 215 1.67 8.54 13.33
C ASN A 215 2.58 8.46 12.10
N PHE A 216 2.24 7.66 11.08
CA PHE A 216 3.11 7.43 9.91
C PHE A 216 2.70 8.20 8.65
N GLY A 217 1.56 8.89 8.68
CA GLY A 217 1.18 9.78 7.60
C GLY A 217 1.72 11.19 7.82
N ASN A 218 2.33 11.78 6.79
CA ASN A 218 2.77 13.18 6.82
C ASN A 218 1.80 14.10 6.05
N GLU A 219 1.93 15.42 6.21
CA GLU A 219 1.02 16.38 5.58
C GLU A 219 1.12 16.43 4.05
N ILE A 220 2.27 16.04 3.49
CA ILE A 220 2.57 16.10 2.05
C ILE A 220 2.05 14.84 1.36
N GLU A 221 2.50 13.67 1.78
CA GLU A 221 2.21 12.38 1.15
C GLU A 221 1.00 11.68 1.73
N GLY A 222 0.58 12.03 2.95
CA GLY A 222 -0.50 11.37 3.67
C GLY A 222 -0.11 9.96 4.14
N LEU A 223 -1.11 9.09 4.33
CA LEU A 223 -0.94 7.74 4.87
C LEU A 223 -1.02 6.65 3.80
N TYR A 224 -1.69 6.89 2.67
CA TYR A 224 -1.92 5.84 1.67
C TYR A 224 -0.63 5.32 1.02
N PRO A 225 0.35 6.18 0.63
CA PRO A 225 1.62 5.70 0.08
C PRO A 225 2.38 4.83 1.07
N PHE A 226 2.42 5.24 2.35
CA PHE A 226 3.01 4.48 3.45
C PHE A 226 2.33 3.13 3.64
N PHE A 227 0.99 3.09 3.70
CA PHE A 227 0.23 1.84 3.85
C PHE A 227 0.55 0.84 2.73
N SER A 228 0.63 1.35 1.49
CA SER A 228 0.92 0.53 0.33
C SER A 228 2.39 0.10 0.26
N ALA A 229 3.31 0.88 0.84
CA ALA A 229 4.73 0.51 0.93
C ALA A 229 4.90 -0.59 1.98
N LEU A 230 4.20 -0.45 3.10
CA LEU A 230 4.16 -1.44 4.18
C LEU A 230 3.55 -2.76 3.71
N HIS A 231 2.55 -2.74 2.84
CA HIS A 231 2.01 -3.95 2.17
C HIS A 231 3.08 -4.66 1.34
N ALA A 232 3.77 -3.95 0.46
CA ALA A 232 4.84 -4.52 -0.34
C ALA A 232 5.99 -5.06 0.54
N SER A 233 6.35 -4.35 1.61
CA SER A 233 7.35 -4.79 2.58
C SER A 233 6.95 -6.08 3.28
N ALA A 234 5.69 -6.17 3.73
CA ALA A 234 5.17 -7.37 4.37
C ALA A 234 5.12 -8.56 3.40
N MET A 235 4.77 -8.34 2.13
CA MET A 235 4.82 -9.37 1.07
C MET A 235 6.24 -9.90 0.87
N CYS A 236 7.21 -9.01 0.71
CA CYS A 236 8.62 -9.38 0.57
C CYS A 236 9.14 -10.10 1.81
N ARG A 237 8.76 -9.66 3.02
CA ARG A 237 9.13 -10.32 4.27
C ARG A 237 8.51 -11.72 4.37
N PHE A 238 7.25 -11.88 3.98
CA PHE A 238 6.61 -13.20 3.91
C PHE A 238 7.43 -14.14 3.05
N CYS A 239 7.76 -13.72 1.81
CA CYS A 239 8.50 -14.55 0.86
C CYS A 239 9.92 -14.85 1.35
N SER A 240 10.61 -13.87 1.93
CA SER A 240 11.95 -14.04 2.50
C SER A 240 11.95 -15.09 3.63
N ILE A 241 11.00 -15.02 4.56
CA ILE A 241 10.84 -16.04 5.61
C ILE A 241 10.51 -17.40 4.99
N TYR A 242 9.54 -17.44 4.07
CA TYR A 242 9.08 -18.67 3.44
C TYR A 242 10.22 -19.41 2.72
N LYS A 243 11.04 -18.68 1.96
CA LYS A 243 12.21 -19.24 1.25
C LYS A 243 13.32 -19.65 2.21
N SER A 244 13.75 -18.76 3.11
CA SER A 244 14.89 -19.01 4.02
C SER A 244 14.64 -20.18 4.98
N GLN A 245 13.41 -20.36 5.43
CA GLN A 245 13.03 -21.43 6.35
C GLN A 245 12.49 -22.68 5.64
N LYS A 246 12.49 -22.72 4.31
CA LYS A 246 11.97 -23.84 3.50
C LYS A 246 10.54 -24.22 3.90
N CYS A 247 9.69 -23.21 4.05
CA CYS A 247 8.32 -23.36 4.52
C CYS A 247 7.43 -24.11 3.54
N THR A 248 6.30 -24.56 4.06
CA THR A 248 5.13 -25.06 3.31
C THR A 248 3.91 -24.21 3.66
N LEU A 249 2.76 -24.47 3.01
CA LEU A 249 1.48 -23.86 3.36
C LEU A 249 1.11 -23.96 4.85
N ALA A 250 1.54 -25.01 5.53
CA ALA A 250 1.29 -25.20 6.96
C ALA A 250 1.94 -24.11 7.84
N ASN A 251 2.99 -23.44 7.34
CA ASN A 251 3.71 -22.40 8.07
C ASN A 251 3.13 -20.99 7.85
N THR A 252 2.26 -20.79 6.86
CA THR A 252 1.75 -19.47 6.47
C THR A 252 1.17 -18.67 7.65
N GLN A 253 0.40 -19.32 8.52
CA GLN A 253 -0.19 -18.64 9.69
C GLN A 253 0.88 -18.18 10.71
N THR A 254 1.94 -18.96 10.88
CA THR A 254 3.08 -18.59 11.75
C THR A 254 3.81 -17.37 11.19
N ILE A 255 4.02 -17.32 9.87
CA ILE A 255 4.66 -16.18 9.20
C ILE A 255 3.79 -14.93 9.34
N PHE A 256 2.47 -15.03 9.17
CA PHE A 256 1.55 -13.91 9.39
C PHE A 256 1.58 -13.39 10.83
N SER A 257 1.67 -14.29 11.80
CA SER A 257 1.80 -13.93 13.21
C SER A 257 3.11 -13.19 13.49
N GLU A 258 4.20 -13.63 12.86
CA GLU A 258 5.50 -12.97 12.95
C GLU A 258 5.49 -11.56 12.34
N ILE A 259 4.91 -11.40 11.14
CA ILE A 259 4.72 -10.09 10.49
C ILE A 259 3.85 -9.19 11.36
N THR A 260 2.77 -9.72 11.94
CA THR A 260 1.89 -8.96 12.85
C THR A 260 2.68 -8.45 14.06
N ARG A 261 3.51 -9.28 14.68
CA ARG A 261 4.38 -8.88 15.80
C ARG A 261 5.37 -7.78 15.40
N GLN A 262 5.97 -7.88 14.21
CA GLN A 262 6.87 -6.84 13.69
C GLN A 262 6.14 -5.51 13.47
N LEU A 263 4.93 -5.54 12.90
CA LEU A 263 4.07 -4.38 12.73
C LEU A 263 3.68 -3.74 14.07
N GLU A 264 3.38 -4.54 15.09
CA GLU A 264 3.04 -4.04 16.43
C GLU A 264 4.24 -3.42 17.14
N LYS A 265 5.45 -3.93 16.90
CA LYS A 265 6.68 -3.40 17.50
C LYS A 265 7.21 -2.15 16.78
N SER A 266 7.31 -2.20 15.46
CA SER A 266 7.81 -1.09 14.63
C SER A 266 7.45 -1.31 13.15
N PRO A 267 6.41 -0.65 12.61
CA PRO A 267 6.09 -0.71 11.19
C PRO A 267 7.26 -0.31 10.27
N LEU A 268 8.10 0.64 10.72
CA LEU A 268 9.28 1.09 9.96
C LEU A 268 10.30 -0.01 9.77
N SER A 269 10.40 -0.97 10.70
CA SER A 269 11.35 -2.08 10.57
C SER A 269 11.08 -2.90 9.30
N LEU A 270 9.81 -3.07 8.91
CA LEU A 270 9.44 -3.75 7.66
C LEU A 270 9.80 -2.91 6.43
N ILE A 271 9.57 -1.60 6.47
CA ILE A 271 9.91 -0.71 5.35
C ILE A 271 11.42 -0.67 5.11
N MET A 272 12.21 -0.62 6.19
CA MET A 272 13.67 -0.64 6.10
C MET A 272 14.25 -1.93 5.50
N LEU A 273 13.51 -3.06 5.55
CA LEU A 273 13.91 -4.29 4.85
C LEU A 273 13.85 -4.14 3.32
N LEU A 274 13.06 -3.20 2.80
CA LEU A 274 12.99 -2.91 1.36
C LEU A 274 13.95 -1.81 0.91
N ASN A 275 14.80 -1.29 1.79
CA ASN A 275 15.79 -0.31 1.37
C ASN A 275 16.71 -0.95 0.30
N PRO A 276 16.91 -0.33 -0.88
CA PRO A 276 17.77 -0.87 -1.92
C PRO A 276 19.21 -1.18 -1.47
N THR A 277 19.68 -0.56 -0.38
CA THR A 277 20.99 -0.84 0.22
C THR A 277 20.97 -2.00 1.22
N ASN A 278 19.81 -2.58 1.49
CA ASN A 278 19.65 -3.72 2.36
C ASN A 278 19.65 -5.01 1.51
N ASP A 279 20.85 -5.55 1.30
CA ASP A 279 21.06 -6.72 0.46
C ASP A 279 20.44 -8.00 1.04
N GLU A 280 19.98 -8.03 2.30
CA GLU A 280 19.47 -9.25 2.94
C GLU A 280 18.31 -9.87 2.15
N LEU A 281 17.37 -9.04 1.70
CA LEU A 281 16.17 -9.49 1.01
C LEU A 281 16.46 -9.88 -0.43
N ILE A 282 17.34 -9.13 -1.09
CA ILE A 282 17.87 -9.42 -2.43
C ILE A 282 18.64 -10.74 -2.40
N ASN A 283 19.60 -10.91 -1.48
CA ASN A 283 20.40 -12.12 -1.32
C ASN A 283 19.56 -13.34 -0.93
N THR A 284 18.47 -13.14 -0.19
CA THR A 284 17.57 -14.23 0.17
C THR A 284 16.71 -14.65 -1.01
N LEU A 285 16.11 -13.70 -1.75
CA LEU A 285 15.09 -13.98 -2.75
C LEU A 285 15.62 -14.17 -4.17
N LEU A 286 16.62 -13.39 -4.58
CA LEU A 286 17.38 -13.65 -5.82
C LEU A 286 18.36 -14.81 -5.63
#